data_AF-A0A7H5FSD0-F1
#
_entry.id   AF-A0A7H5FSD0-F1
#
_cell.length_a   1.000
_cell.length_b   1.000
_cell.length_c   1.000
_cell.angle_alpha   90.00
_cell.angle_beta   90.00
_cell.angle_gamma   90.00
#
_symmetry.space_group_name_H-M   'P 1'
#
loop_
_entity.id
_entity.type
_entity.pdbx_description
1 polymer ?
#
loop_
_entity_poly.entity_id
_entity_poly.type
_entity_poly.pdbx_seq_one_letter_code
_entity_poly.pdbx_strand_id
1 'polypeptide(L)' 'MSNYEDNLLRNIFVAQVATLAKAIKAEKLAQGTRTTSDCYREAIIEIKRNREKILSLLDEIQAHY' A
#
# COMPACT_ATOMS: atom_id res chain seq x y z
N MET A 1 -11.05 16.51 14.94
CA MET A 1 -11.31 15.17 14.38
C MET A 1 -11.18 14.16 15.50
N SER A 2 -12.11 13.22 15.60
CA SER A 2 -12.17 12.29 16.73
C SER A 2 -10.94 11.38 16.69
N ASN A 3 -10.32 11.11 17.85
CA ASN A 3 -9.21 10.15 17.99
C ASN A 3 -9.53 8.79 17.33
N TYR A 4 -10.82 8.45 17.18
CA TYR A 4 -11.28 7.27 16.46
C TYR A 4 -10.96 7.28 14.95
N GLU A 5 -11.22 8.40 14.25
CA GLU A 5 -11.02 8.50 12.80
C GLU A 5 -9.54 8.40 12.45
N ASP A 6 -8.68 9.07 13.23
CA ASP A 6 -7.24 9.01 13.07
C ASP A 6 -6.70 7.59 13.30
N ASN A 7 -7.23 6.88 14.30
CA ASN A 7 -6.86 5.49 14.56
C ASN A 7 -7.36 4.55 13.46
N LEU A 8 -8.56 4.76 12.93
CA LEU A 8 -9.09 3.98 11.82
C LEU A 8 -8.21 4.14 10.57
N LEU A 9 -7.88 5.38 10.20
CA LEU A 9 -7.02 5.66 9.04
C LEU A 9 -5.62 5.06 9.22
N ARG A 10 -5.05 5.13 10.43
CA ARG A 10 -3.77 4.49 10.75
C ARG A 10 -3.84 2.97 10.61
N ASN A 11 -4.90 2.33 11.13
CA ASN A 11 -5.08 0.89 11.04
C ASN A 11 -5.26 0.41 9.60
N ILE A 12 -6.02 1.16 8.79
CA ILE A 12 -6.17 0.88 7.35
C ILE A 12 -4.81 0.98 6.65
N PHE A 13 -4.04 2.03 6.91
CA PHE A 13 -2.72 2.19 6.32
C PHE A 13 -1.76 1.06 6.71
N VAL A 14 -1.76 0.64 7.97
CA VAL A 14 -0.97 -0.51 8.44
C VAL A 14 -1.38 -1.79 7.70
N ALA A 15 -2.67 -2.05 7.52
CA ALA A 15 -3.15 -3.22 6.79
C ALA A 15 -2.75 -3.21 5.31
N GLN A 16 -2.81 -2.04 4.65
CA GLN A 16 -2.36 -1.86 3.26
C GLN A 16 -0.85 -2.14 3.13
N VAL A 17 -0.04 -1.58 4.02
CA VAL A 17 1.42 -1.79 4.05
C VAL A 17 1.72 -3.27 4.27
N ALA A 18 1.10 -3.92 5.26
CA ALA A 18 1.36 -5.33 5.55
C ALA A 18 0.99 -6.26 4.38
N THR A 19 -0.10 -5.96 3.68
CA THR A 19 -0.55 -6.73 2.52
C THR A 19 0.41 -6.58 1.35
N LEU A 20 0.78 -5.34 1.00
CA LEU A 20 1.70 -5.09 -0.10
C LEU A 20 3.10 -5.61 0.19
N ALA A 21 3.56 -5.53 1.44
CA ALA A 21 4.86 -6.04 1.86
C ALA A 21 4.97 -7.57 1.68
N LYS A 22 3.90 -8.32 2.01
CA LYS A 22 3.81 -9.76 1.72
C LYS A 22 3.86 -10.05 0.22
N ALA A 23 3.15 -9.26 -0.59
CA ALA A 23 3.15 -9.41 -2.05
C ALA A 23 4.56 -9.17 -2.64
N ILE A 24 5.23 -8.09 -2.23
CA ILE A 24 6.62 -7.78 -2.64
C ILE A 24 7.57 -8.91 -2.24
N LYS A 25 7.45 -9.44 -1.03
CA LYS A 25 8.29 -10.55 -0.56
C LYS A 25 8.08 -11.82 -1.38
N ALA A 26 6.82 -12.13 -1.72
CA ALA A 26 6.47 -13.26 -2.58
C ALA A 26 7.01 -13.08 -4.01
N GLU A 27 6.91 -11.87 -4.57
CA GLU A 27 7.45 -11.55 -5.89
C GLU A 27 8.97 -11.68 -5.94
N LYS A 28 9.69 -11.15 -4.93
CA LYS A 28 11.14 -11.33 -4.81
C LYS A 28 11.52 -12.81 -4.78
N LEU A 29 10.78 -13.62 -4.02
CA LEU A 29 11.01 -15.05 -3.95
C LEU A 29 10.77 -15.73 -5.31
N ALA A 30 9.70 -15.36 -6.02
CA ALA A 30 9.40 -15.88 -7.36
C ALA A 30 10.49 -15.50 -8.38
N GLN A 31 11.13 -14.34 -8.22
CA GLN A 31 12.28 -13.89 -9.01
C GLN A 31 13.62 -14.51 -8.53
N GLY A 32 13.60 -15.45 -7.59
CA GLY A 32 14.79 -16.12 -7.07
C GLY A 32 15.56 -15.34 -5.99
N THR A 33 15.08 -14.15 -5.61
CA THR A 33 15.68 -13.32 -4.56
C THR A 33 15.11 -13.71 -3.20
N ARG A 34 15.93 -14.34 -2.36
CA ARG A 34 15.56 -14.60 -0.96
C ARG A 34 15.93 -13.38 -0.11
N THR A 35 14.97 -12.91 0.70
CA THR A 35 15.19 -11.81 1.63
C THR A 35 14.66 -12.17 3.02
N THR A 36 15.40 -11.77 4.06
CA THR A 36 14.95 -11.81 5.45
C THR A 36 14.10 -10.59 5.81
N SER A 37 14.09 -9.55 4.97
CA SER A 37 13.25 -8.37 5.14
C SER A 37 11.77 -8.73 5.09
N ASP A 38 10.95 -8.02 5.85
CA ASP A 38 9.50 -8.08 5.73
C ASP A 38 8.95 -7.16 4.63
N CYS A 39 9.81 -6.38 3.97
CA CYS A 39 9.47 -5.51 2.84
C CYS A 39 8.49 -4.34 3.15
N TYR A 40 8.31 -3.98 4.44
CA TYR A 40 7.45 -2.87 4.83
C TYR A 40 7.90 -1.52 4.27
N ARG A 41 9.22 -1.27 4.21
CA ARG A 41 9.76 -0.01 3.70
C ARG A 41 9.46 0.14 2.20
N GLU A 42 9.67 -0.92 1.43
CA GLU A 42 9.34 -0.96 0.01
C GLU A 42 7.84 -0.74 -0.22
N ALA A 43 6.98 -1.39 0.57
CA ALA A 43 5.54 -1.20 0.49
C ALA A 43 5.11 0.25 0.76
N ILE A 44 5.69 0.91 1.77
CA ILE A 44 5.41 2.33 2.08
C ILE A 44 5.84 3.23 0.92
N ILE A 45 7.01 2.98 0.34
CA ILE A 45 7.52 3.74 -0.82
C ILE A 45 6.57 3.59 -2.01
N GLU A 46 6.14 2.35 -2.29
CA GLU A 46 5.28 2.04 -3.42
C GLU A 46 3.89 2.67 -3.27
N ILE A 47 3.30 2.62 -2.07
CA ILE A 47 2.04 3.32 -1.77
C ILE A 47 2.20 4.82 -2.01
N LYS A 48 3.27 5.45 -1.52
CA LYS A 48 3.51 6.88 -1.72
C LYS A 48 3.70 7.25 -3.19
N ARG A 49 4.42 6.42 -3.96
CA ARG A 49 4.68 6.65 -5.40
C ARG A 49 3.41 6.58 -6.23
N ASN A 50 2.54 5.61 -5.94
CA ASN A 50 1.34 5.39 -6.74
C ASN A 50 0.11 6.16 -6.26
N ARG A 51 0.16 6.79 -5.07
CA ARG A 51 -0.98 7.48 -4.45
C ARG A 51 -1.68 8.43 -5.42
N GLU A 52 -0.95 9.40 -5.98
CA GLU A 52 -1.53 10.43 -6.85
C GLU A 52 -2.16 9.81 -8.10
N LYS A 53 -1.51 8.80 -8.67
CA LYS A 53 -2.04 8.08 -9.84
C LYS A 53 -3.33 7.31 -9.51
N ILE A 54 -3.38 6.64 -8.36
CA ILE A 54 -4.57 5.90 -7.93
C ILE A 54 -5.74 6.86 -7.66
N LEU A 55 -5.47 8.02 -7.05
CA LEU A 55 -6.49 9.05 -6.81
C LEU A 55 -7.01 9.64 -8.13
N SER A 56 -6.12 9.97 -9.07
CA SER A 56 -6.53 10.41 -10.42
C SER A 56 -7.45 9.40 -11.11
N LEU A 57 -7.10 8.11 -11.04
CA LEU A 57 -7.94 7.04 -11.62
C LEU A 57 -9.29 6.93 -10.92
N LEU A 58 -9.34 7.13 -9.60
CA LEU A 58 -10.60 7.12 -8.86
C LEU A 58 -11.50 8.27 -9.30
N ASP A 59 -10.95 9.46 -9.46
CA ASP A 59 -11.68 10.65 -9.93
C ASP A 59 -12.19 10.44 -11.37
N GLU A 60 -11.35 9.89 -12.26
CA GLU A 60 -11.74 9.52 -13.63
C GLU A 60 -12.92 8.53 -13.64
N ILE A 61 -12.86 7.49 -12.81
CA ILE A 61 -13.96 6.51 -12.70
C ILE A 61 -15.24 7.20 -12.21
N GLN A 62 -15.15 8.06 -11.20
CA GLN A 62 -16.31 8.78 -10.66
C GLN A 62 -16.93 9.78 -11.64
N ALA A 63 -16.16 10.32 -12.59
CA ALA A 63 -16.68 11.24 -13.61
C ALA A 63 -17.44 10.53 -14.74
N HIS A 64 -17.21 9.22 -14.92
CA HIS A 64 -17.78 8.42 -16.00
C HIS A 64 -18.93 7.49 -15.57
N TYR A 65 -19.29 7.48 -14.28
CA TYR A 65 -20.42 6.76 -13.69
C TYR A 65 -21.34 7.70 -12.94
#